data_AF-A0A0C3B068-F1
#
_entry.id   AF-A0A0C3B068-F1
#
_cell.length_a   1.000
_cell.length_b   1.000
_cell.length_c   1.000
_cell.angle_alpha   90.00
_cell.angle_beta   90.00
_cell.angle_gamma   90.00
#
_symmetry.space_group_name_H-M   'P 1'
#
loop_
_entity.id
_entity.type
_entity.pdbx_description
1 polymer ?
#
loop_
_entity_poly.entity_id
_entity_poly.type
_entity_poly.pdbx_seq_one_letter_code
_entity_poly.pdbx_strand_id
1 'polypeptide(L)'
;MSHLCDAVTVTISVLVTHACLRYSNTSLMASGFSYTGGRSRCFSYWQEFSKCYSKADAPSQCRAQADDYLECLHHTKEIERAKVVRAEFIKQAEHQAKEGRKVADFLADGVIISVGLIQRDRGKEE
;
A
#
# COMPACT_ATOMS: atom_id res chain seq x y z
N MET A 1 43.91 40.06 10.88
CA MET A 1 44.14 38.93 9.96
C MET A 1 43.53 37.69 10.57
N SER A 2 42.79 36.93 9.75
CA SER A 2 42.34 35.55 9.96
C SER A 2 41.39 35.27 11.13
N HIS A 3 40.13 35.68 10.94
CA HIS A 3 38.97 34.83 11.24
C HIS A 3 39.01 33.56 10.36
N LEU A 4 38.31 32.50 10.78
CA LEU A 4 38.08 31.18 10.13
C LEU A 4 38.91 30.00 10.66
N CYS A 5 38.62 29.58 11.89
CA CYS A 5 38.46 28.18 12.29
C CYS A 5 37.31 28.17 13.33
N ASP A 6 36.63 27.04 13.53
CA ASP A 6 35.62 26.82 14.59
C ASP A 6 34.12 26.98 14.28
N ALA A 7 33.68 26.67 13.05
CA ALA A 7 32.25 26.43 12.79
C ALA A 7 31.91 25.24 11.88
N VAL A 8 32.89 24.62 11.21
CA VAL A 8 32.62 23.59 10.17
C VAL A 8 32.59 22.17 10.75
N THR A 9 33.22 21.91 11.90
CA THR A 9 33.36 20.53 12.42
C THR A 9 32.15 20.04 13.21
N VAL A 10 31.31 20.93 13.75
CA VAL A 10 30.14 20.52 14.56
C VAL A 10 28.89 20.27 13.71
N THR A 11 28.76 20.94 12.56
CA THR A 11 27.60 20.81 11.66
C THR A 11 27.62 19.52 10.84
N ILE A 12 28.80 18.96 10.51
CA ILE A 12 28.91 17.69 9.80
C ILE A 12 28.42 16.51 10.67
N SER A 13 28.59 16.59 12.00
CA SER A 13 28.12 15.53 12.90
C SER A 13 26.59 15.45 12.99
N VAL A 14 25.85 16.56 12.89
CA VAL A 14 24.38 16.55 12.97
C VAL A 14 23.72 16.03 11.67
N LEU A 15 24.39 16.19 10.52
CA LEU A 15 23.89 15.68 9.24
C LEU A 15 24.10 14.16 9.08
N VAL A 16 25.19 13.60 9.62
CA VAL A 16 25.42 12.14 9.58
C VAL A 16 24.48 11.40 10.53
N THR A 17 24.16 11.97 11.71
CA THR A 17 23.24 11.34 12.67
C THR A 17 21.78 11.35 12.19
N HIS A 18 21.37 12.30 11.35
CA HIS A 18 20.02 12.30 10.73
C HIS A 18 19.91 11.42 9.48
N ALA A 19 21.02 11.11 8.80
CA ALA A 19 20.99 10.22 7.64
C ALA A 19 20.85 8.74 8.02
N CYS A 20 21.18 8.35 9.26
CA CYS A 20 21.05 6.96 9.72
C CYS A 20 19.60 6.52 9.98
N LEU A 21 18.65 7.47 10.12
CA LEU A 21 17.24 7.17 10.43
C LEU A 21 16.32 6.98 9.21
N ARG A 22 16.84 7.05 7.99
CA ARG A 22 16.03 6.84 6.75
C ARG A 22 16.50 5.69 5.87
N TYR A 23 17.39 4.82 6.36
CA TYR A 23 17.85 3.65 5.62
C TYR A 23 17.75 2.37 6.45
N SER A 24 16.57 2.10 7.01
CA SER A 24 16.21 0.80 7.59
C SER A 24 14.70 0.74 7.78
N ASN A 25 13.95 0.88 6.69
CA ASN A 25 12.58 0.36 6.64
C ASN A 25 12.48 -0.81 5.64
N THR A 26 13.55 -1.57 5.53
CA THR A 26 13.41 -3.01 5.30
C THR A 26 12.86 -3.56 6.61
N SER A 27 11.54 -3.57 6.75
CA SER A 27 10.88 -4.50 7.64
C SER A 27 11.32 -5.88 7.15
N LEU A 28 12.40 -6.38 7.77
CA LEU A 28 12.90 -7.72 7.58
C LEU A 28 11.68 -8.61 7.79
N MET A 29 11.32 -9.39 6.78
CA MET A 29 10.19 -10.29 6.85
C MET A 29 10.43 -11.22 8.03
N ALA A 30 9.77 -10.91 9.15
CA ALA A 30 9.83 -11.68 10.37
C ALA A 30 9.15 -13.01 10.09
N SER A 31 9.97 -13.98 9.69
CA SER A 31 9.79 -15.40 9.92
C SER A 31 8.45 -16.01 9.50
N GLY A 32 7.74 -15.59 8.45
CA GLY A 32 6.54 -16.34 7.96
C GLY A 32 5.39 -16.54 8.98
N PHE A 33 5.52 -16.02 10.20
CA PHE A 33 4.61 -16.18 11.33
C PHE A 33 3.83 -14.87 11.52
N SER A 34 2.54 -15.00 11.79
CA SER A 34 1.67 -13.89 12.14
C SER A 34 1.90 -13.43 13.57
N TYR A 35 1.45 -12.23 13.91
CA TYR A 35 1.42 -11.71 15.29
C TYR A 35 0.69 -12.65 16.26
N THR A 36 -0.28 -13.41 15.77
CA THR A 36 -1.05 -14.40 16.53
C THR A 36 -0.35 -15.77 16.64
N GLY A 37 0.90 -15.91 16.20
CA GLY A 37 1.65 -17.17 16.22
C GLY A 37 1.23 -18.19 15.14
N GLY A 38 0.24 -17.86 14.32
CA GLY A 38 -0.20 -18.67 13.19
C GLY A 38 0.56 -18.38 11.89
N ARG A 39 0.13 -19.00 10.78
CA ARG A 39 0.64 -18.67 9.44
C ARG A 39 0.32 -17.21 9.12
N SER A 40 1.27 -16.49 8.51
CA SER A 40 1.03 -15.11 8.06
C SER A 40 -0.02 -15.04 6.94
N ARG A 41 -0.63 -13.86 6.74
CA ARG A 41 -1.68 -13.64 5.73
C ARG A 41 -1.27 -14.07 4.31
N CYS A 42 0.00 -13.86 3.95
CA CYS A 42 0.54 -14.17 2.64
C CYS A 42 1.36 -15.48 2.60
N PHE A 43 1.23 -16.32 3.62
CA PHE A 43 2.02 -17.55 3.74
C PHE A 43 1.81 -18.53 2.57
N SER A 44 0.58 -18.66 2.06
CA SER A 44 0.28 -19.56 0.94
C SER A 44 1.01 -19.17 -0.35
N TYR A 45 1.09 -17.86 -0.66
CA TYR A 45 1.82 -17.37 -1.82
C TYR A 45 3.33 -17.54 -1.65
N TRP A 46 3.84 -17.29 -0.45
CA TRP A 46 5.24 -17.56 -0.13
C TRP A 46 5.60 -19.05 -0.28
N GLN A 47 4.69 -19.95 0.11
CA GLN A 47 4.90 -21.39 0.00
C GLN A 47 5.00 -21.82 -1.47
N GLU A 48 4.13 -21.32 -2.36
CA GLU A 48 4.21 -21.62 -3.79
C GLU A 48 5.45 -21.00 -4.45
N PHE A 49 5.84 -19.78 -4.07
CA PHE A 49 7.12 -19.20 -4.50
C PHE A 49 8.31 -20.05 -4.06
N SER A 50 8.35 -20.45 -2.78
CA SER A 50 9.43 -21.26 -2.23
C SER A 50 9.53 -22.62 -2.93
N LYS A 51 8.38 -23.26 -3.20
CA LYS A 51 8.30 -24.53 -3.93
C LYS A 51 8.80 -24.41 -5.37
N CYS A 52 8.51 -23.30 -6.05
CA CYS A 52 9.06 -23.03 -7.38
C CYS A 52 10.59 -22.80 -7.28
N TYR A 53 11.00 -21.93 -6.37
CA TYR A 53 12.40 -21.53 -6.20
C TYR A 53 13.32 -22.71 -5.85
N SER A 54 12.83 -23.66 -5.04
CA SER A 54 13.58 -24.89 -4.69
C SER A 54 13.83 -25.82 -5.88
N LYS A 55 13.12 -25.65 -7.00
CA LYS A 55 13.24 -26.49 -8.20
C LYS A 55 13.83 -25.75 -9.40
N ALA A 56 14.04 -24.45 -9.30
CA ALA A 56 14.45 -23.60 -10.40
C ALA A 56 15.97 -23.40 -10.42
N ASP A 57 16.57 -23.41 -11.60
CA ASP A 57 17.99 -23.10 -11.78
C ASP A 57 18.26 -21.59 -11.72
N ALA A 58 17.24 -20.79 -12.02
CA ALA A 58 17.33 -19.33 -12.02
C ALA A 58 16.09 -18.68 -11.36
N PRO A 59 16.27 -17.62 -10.53
CA PRO A 59 15.17 -16.92 -9.87
C PRO A 59 14.12 -16.35 -10.83
N SER A 60 14.53 -16.03 -12.06
CA SER A 60 13.66 -15.49 -13.11
C SER A 60 12.56 -16.45 -13.56
N GLN A 61 12.73 -17.76 -13.36
CA GLN A 61 11.77 -18.79 -13.71
C GLN A 61 10.53 -18.76 -12.81
N CYS A 62 10.65 -18.20 -11.61
CA CYS A 62 9.59 -18.13 -10.61
C CYS A 62 9.01 -16.72 -10.44
N ARG A 63 9.15 -15.84 -11.45
CA ARG A 63 8.64 -14.46 -11.39
C ARG A 63 7.16 -14.40 -11.11
N ALA A 64 6.35 -15.26 -11.72
CA ALA A 64 4.90 -15.25 -11.51
C ALA A 64 4.54 -15.44 -10.03
N GLN A 65 5.14 -16.45 -9.37
CA GLN A 65 4.91 -16.73 -7.96
C GLN A 65 5.50 -15.64 -7.05
N ALA A 66 6.64 -15.05 -7.44
CA ALA A 66 7.22 -13.92 -6.73
C ALA A 66 6.31 -12.69 -6.81
N ASP A 67 5.75 -12.40 -7.98
CA ASP A 67 4.84 -11.29 -8.21
C ASP A 67 3.55 -11.44 -7.40
N ASP A 68 2.99 -12.65 -7.30
CA ASP A 68 1.82 -12.93 -6.47
C ASP A 68 2.11 -12.75 -4.98
N TYR A 69 3.28 -13.19 -4.52
CA TYR A 69 3.69 -12.97 -3.13
C TYR A 69 3.87 -11.48 -2.81
N LEU A 70 4.50 -10.73 -3.71
CA LEU A 70 4.71 -9.29 -3.56
C LEU A 70 3.41 -8.50 -3.68
N GLU A 71 2.49 -8.95 -4.54
CA GLU A 71 1.14 -8.38 -4.65
C GLU A 71 0.40 -8.55 -3.32
N CYS A 72 0.39 -9.74 -2.72
CA CYS A 72 -0.27 -9.96 -1.44
C CYS A 72 0.29 -9.07 -0.31
N LEU A 73 1.61 -8.81 -0.32
CA LEU A 73 2.23 -7.99 0.72
C LEU A 73 1.93 -6.50 0.59
N HIS A 74 1.89 -5.99 -0.63
CA HIS A 74 1.86 -4.55 -0.89
C HIS A 74 0.54 -4.06 -1.49
N HIS A 75 -0.31 -4.97 -1.99
CA HIS A 75 -1.58 -4.69 -2.65
C HIS A 75 -1.50 -3.62 -3.74
N THR A 76 -0.36 -3.50 -4.43
CA THR A 76 -0.11 -2.41 -5.39
C THR A 76 -1.11 -2.41 -6.53
N LYS A 77 -1.30 -3.57 -7.15
CA LYS A 77 -2.26 -3.78 -8.25
C LYS A 77 -3.70 -3.58 -7.78
N GLU A 78 -4.04 -4.07 -6.58
CA GLU A 78 -5.38 -3.90 -6.02
C GLU A 78 -5.71 -2.44 -5.74
N ILE A 79 -4.78 -1.70 -5.13
CA ILE A 79 -4.94 -0.27 -4.83
C ILE A 79 -5.08 0.53 -6.12
N GLU A 80 -4.28 0.23 -7.14
CA GLU A 80 -4.37 0.88 -8.44
C GLU A 80 -5.73 0.60 -9.11
N ARG A 81 -6.17 -0.66 -9.14
CA ARG A 81 -7.48 -1.03 -9.68
C ARG A 81 -8.61 -0.31 -8.96
N ALA A 82 -8.56 -0.25 -7.62
CA ALA A 82 -9.57 0.43 -6.81
C ALA A 82 -9.63 1.94 -7.12
N LYS A 83 -8.48 2.59 -7.37
CA LYS A 83 -8.44 4.00 -7.80
C LYS A 83 -9.11 4.20 -9.15
N VAL A 84 -8.82 3.35 -10.13
CA VAL A 84 -9.43 3.42 -11.47
C VAL A 84 -10.94 3.23 -11.38
N VAL A 85 -11.40 2.18 -10.70
CA VAL A 85 -12.84 1.91 -10.52
C VAL A 85 -13.54 3.08 -9.84
N ARG A 86 -12.94 3.65 -8.79
CA ARG A 86 -13.48 4.83 -8.11
C ARG A 86 -13.56 6.04 -9.04
N ALA A 87 -12.52 6.29 -9.84
CA ALA A 87 -12.50 7.43 -10.76
C ALA A 87 -13.59 7.31 -11.82
N GLU A 88 -13.78 6.13 -12.40
CA GLU A 88 -14.86 5.89 -13.36
C GLU A 88 -16.24 6.00 -12.72
N PHE A 89 -16.39 5.54 -11.48
CA PHE A 89 -17.63 5.70 -10.75
C PHE A 89 -17.99 7.18 -10.52
N ILE A 90 -17.03 8.00 -10.11
CA ILE A 90 -17.24 9.45 -9.92
C ILE A 90 -17.66 10.11 -11.23
N LYS A 91 -17.00 9.80 -12.36
CA LYS A 91 -17.36 10.33 -13.68
C LYS A 91 -18.80 9.95 -14.06
N GLN A 92 -19.20 8.70 -13.83
CA GLN A 92 -20.57 8.24 -14.12
C GLN A 92 -21.59 8.92 -13.22
N ALA A 93 -21.28 9.10 -11.93
CA ALA A 93 -22.14 9.81 -10.99
C ALA A 93 -22.35 11.28 -11.40
N GLU A 94 -21.29 11.97 -11.82
CA GLU A 94 -21.38 13.35 -12.34
C GLU A 94 -22.22 13.43 -13.62
N HIS A 95 -22.09 12.47 -14.53
CA HIS A 95 -22.90 12.41 -15.74
C HIS A 95 -24.39 12.25 -15.40
N GLN A 96 -24.72 11.28 -14.55
CA GLN A 96 -26.11 11.02 -14.16
C GLN A 96 -26.73 12.16 -13.34
N ALA A 97 -25.94 12.88 -12.56
CA ALA A 97 -26.38 14.08 -11.86
C ALA A 97 -26.75 15.22 -12.84
N LYS A 98 -25.98 15.39 -13.93
CA LYS A 98 -26.29 16.36 -14.99
C LYS A 98 -27.56 16.00 -15.78
N GLU A 99 -27.85 14.71 -15.88
CA GLU A 99 -29.10 14.20 -16.50
C GLU A 99 -30.32 14.30 -15.58
N GLY A 100 -30.18 14.87 -14.38
CA GLY A 100 -31.29 15.12 -13.46
C GLY A 100 -31.76 13.91 -12.67
N ARG A 101 -30.98 12.82 -12.64
CA ARG A 101 -31.25 11.67 -11.77
C ARG A 101 -31.11 12.11 -10.31
N LYS A 102 -32.16 11.89 -9.51
CA LYS A 102 -32.19 12.42 -8.14
C LYS A 102 -31.24 11.60 -7.26
N VAL A 103 -30.62 12.26 -6.28
CA VAL A 103 -29.79 11.60 -5.25
C VAL A 103 -30.54 10.45 -4.56
N ALA A 104 -31.88 10.54 -4.48
CA ALA A 104 -32.75 9.48 -3.97
C ALA A 104 -32.67 8.17 -4.78
N ASP A 105 -32.53 8.24 -6.11
CA ASP A 105 -32.44 7.07 -6.98
C ASP A 105 -31.08 6.38 -6.80
N PHE A 106 -30.01 7.16 -6.63
CA PHE A 106 -28.66 6.65 -6.34
C PHE A 106 -28.54 5.98 -4.97
N LEU A 107 -29.24 6.51 -3.97
CA LEU A 107 -29.32 5.90 -2.63
C LEU A 107 -30.18 4.63 -2.64
N ALA A 108 -31.23 4.60 -3.47
CA ALA A 108 -32.07 3.42 -3.65
C ALA A 108 -31.34 2.26 -4.35
N ASP A 109 -30.43 2.56 -5.28
CA ASP A 109 -29.64 1.54 -5.97
C ASP A 109 -28.65 0.80 -5.03
N GLY A 110 -28.33 1.35 -3.85
CA GLY A 110 -27.51 0.67 -2.82
C GLY A 110 -26.04 0.40 -3.20
N VAL A 111 -25.67 0.54 -4.47
CA VAL A 111 -24.34 0.30 -5.02
C VAL A 111 -23.28 1.18 -4.36
N ILE A 112 -23.64 2.42 -4.03
CA ILE A 112 -22.73 3.41 -3.43
C ILE A 112 -22.27 3.00 -2.02
N ILE A 113 -23.20 2.49 -1.21
CA ILE A 113 -22.93 2.12 0.19
C ILE A 113 -22.24 0.75 0.23
N SER A 114 -22.68 -0.20 -0.61
CA SER A 114 -22.16 -1.57 -0.62
C SER A 114 -20.70 -1.68 -1.05
N VAL A 115 -20.19 -0.74 -1.86
CA VAL A 115 -18.80 -0.74 -2.36
C VAL A 115 -17.89 0.20 -1.54
N GLY A 116 -18.43 0.89 -0.53
CA GLY A 116 -17.64 1.76 0.36
C GLY A 116 -16.99 2.95 -0.33
N LEU A 117 -17.62 3.50 -1.38
CA LEU A 117 -17.08 4.59 -2.19
C LEU A 117 -17.37 5.99 -1.62
N ILE A 118 -18.25 6.10 -0.61
CA ILE A 118 -18.47 7.31 0.19
C ILE A 118 -18.00 7.03 1.62
N GLN A 119 -17.15 7.90 2.17
CA GLN A 119 -16.94 7.89 3.61
C GLN A 119 -18.22 8.41 4.27
N ARG A 120 -18.94 7.53 4.96
CA ARG A 120 -19.91 7.97 5.97
C ARG A 120 -19.14 8.85 6.92
N ASP A 121 -19.48 10.13 6.98
CA ASP A 121 -19.01 10.99 8.06
C ASP A 121 -19.44 10.31 9.35
N ARG A 122 -18.48 9.71 10.07
CA ARG A 122 -18.69 9.31 11.45
C ARG A 122 -18.72 10.62 12.20
N GLY A 123 -19.93 11.18 12.32
CA GLY A 123 -20.23 12.22 13.27
C GLY A 123 -19.54 11.87 14.57
N LYS A 124 -18.65 12.76 15.01
CA LYS A 124 -18.21 12.79 16.39
C LYS A 124 -19.46 13.11 17.21
N GLU A 125 -20.12 12.05 17.68
CA GLU A 125 -21.00 12.13 18.83
C GLU A 125 -20.10 11.98 20.07
N GLU A 126 -20.03 13.09 20.81
CA GLU A 126 -19.54 13.33 22.18
C GLU A 126 -18.31 12.55 22.70
#